data_AF-A0A1A7WH93-F1
#
_entry.id   AF-A0A1A7WH93-F1
#
_cell.length_a   1.000
_cell.length_b   1.000
_cell.length_c   1.000
_cell.angle_alpha   90.00
_cell.angle_beta   90.00
_cell.angle_gamma   90.00
#
_symmetry.space_group_name_H-M   'P 1'
#
loop_
_entity.id
_entity.type
_entity.pdbx_description
1 polymer ?
#
loop_
_entity_poly.entity_id
_entity_poly.type
_entity_poly.pdbx_seq_one_letter_code
_entity_poly.pdbx_strand_id
1 'polypeptide(L)'
;MEKTPSYFVTRDVPSRIYSMSEDIKLIVVVRNPVTRAISDYTQTRSKKLDIPSFESLTFKNISVGLIDTTWSAVQIGLYAKHLERWLQFFPMEQLLFVSGERLITDPAGEMARVQAFLGLRRVVTEKYFYFNPAKGFPCLKRPEVNSKPHCLGKTKGRTHPNINPEVVQSLRDFYKPFNRKFYKMTGQDFGWN
;
A
#
# COMPACT_ATOMS: atom_id res chain seq x y z
N MET A 1 0.30 2.16 -19.27
CA MET A 1 0.03 2.01 -17.82
C MET A 1 0.13 3.37 -17.17
N GLU A 2 -0.71 3.66 -16.18
CA GLU A 2 -0.59 4.84 -15.32
C GLU A 2 -0.70 4.41 -13.84
N LYS A 3 -0.49 5.34 -12.89
CA LYS A 3 -0.66 5.03 -11.47
C LYS A 3 -1.14 6.23 -10.66
N THR A 4 -2.39 6.15 -10.19
CA THR A 4 -3.01 7.15 -9.33
C THR A 4 -3.52 6.50 -8.03
N PRO A 5 -2.77 6.58 -6.91
CA PRO A 5 -3.09 5.83 -5.69
C PRO A 5 -4.49 6.09 -5.10
N SER A 6 -5.04 7.28 -5.31
CA SER A 6 -6.37 7.65 -4.81
C SER A 6 -7.52 6.89 -5.48
N TYR A 7 -7.31 6.32 -6.68
CA TYR A 7 -8.34 5.59 -7.41
C TYR A 7 -9.00 4.51 -6.56
N PHE A 8 -8.22 3.74 -5.80
CA PHE A 8 -8.74 2.63 -5.00
C PHE A 8 -9.84 3.05 -4.01
N VAL A 9 -9.73 4.26 -3.45
CA VAL A 9 -10.63 4.74 -2.39
C VAL A 9 -11.73 5.68 -2.90
N THR A 10 -11.58 6.24 -4.11
CA THR A 10 -12.59 7.12 -4.70
C THR A 10 -13.85 6.34 -5.07
N ARG A 11 -15.02 6.88 -4.72
CA ARG A 11 -16.31 6.16 -4.85
C ARG A 11 -16.64 5.77 -6.28
N ASP A 12 -16.58 6.72 -7.20
CA ASP A 12 -17.11 6.58 -8.55
C ASP A 12 -16.08 6.03 -9.56
N VAL A 13 -14.84 5.80 -9.13
CA VAL A 13 -13.74 5.37 -10.00
C VAL A 13 -13.94 3.97 -10.58
N PRO A 14 -14.39 2.93 -9.83
CA PRO A 14 -14.64 1.62 -10.41
C PRO A 14 -15.58 1.66 -11.61
N SER A 15 -16.72 2.34 -11.47
CA SER A 15 -17.69 2.51 -12.57
C SER A 15 -17.10 3.25 -13.76
N ARG A 16 -16.37 4.35 -13.54
CA ARG A 16 -15.76 5.14 -14.63
C ARG A 16 -14.71 4.35 -15.40
N ILE A 17 -13.88 3.56 -14.70
CA ILE A 17 -12.88 2.71 -15.34
C ILE A 17 -13.57 1.58 -16.10
N TYR A 18 -14.64 1.00 -15.55
CA TYR A 18 -15.42 -0.04 -16.21
C TYR A 18 -16.03 0.47 -17.52
N SER A 19 -16.64 1.67 -17.49
CA SER A 19 -17.17 2.33 -18.70
C SER A 19 -16.09 2.65 -19.75
N MET A 20 -14.83 2.76 -19.36
CA MET A 20 -13.71 2.97 -20.29
C MET A 20 -13.26 1.65 -20.92
N SER A 21 -13.13 0.59 -20.12
CA SER A 21 -12.75 -0.75 -20.58
C SER A 21 -13.07 -1.78 -19.50
N GLU A 22 -13.95 -2.71 -19.83
CA GLU A 22 -14.36 -3.79 -18.93
C GLU A 22 -13.23 -4.81 -18.72
N ASP A 23 -12.34 -4.99 -19.70
CA ASP A 23 -11.24 -5.97 -19.68
C ASP A 23 -9.93 -5.46 -19.03
N ILE A 24 -9.93 -4.24 -18.49
CA ILE A 24 -8.70 -3.64 -17.96
C ILE A 24 -8.17 -4.42 -16.74
N LYS A 25 -6.85 -4.59 -16.69
CA LYS A 25 -6.16 -5.18 -15.54
C LYS A 25 -5.81 -4.11 -14.51
N LEU A 26 -6.10 -4.41 -13.24
CA LEU A 26 -5.92 -3.51 -12.11
C LEU A 26 -4.86 -4.08 -11.16
N ILE A 27 -3.96 -3.22 -10.67
CA ILE A 27 -2.93 -3.60 -9.70
C ILE A 27 -3.08 -2.72 -8.46
N VAL A 28 -3.16 -3.36 -7.29
CA VAL A 28 -3.22 -2.70 -5.99
C VAL A 28 -2.01 -3.11 -5.17
N VAL A 29 -1.13 -2.14 -4.89
CA VAL A 29 -0.02 -2.35 -3.96
C VAL A 29 -0.51 -2.08 -2.54
N VAL A 30 -0.61 -3.13 -1.73
CA VAL A 30 -1.09 -3.06 -0.35
C VAL A 30 0.07 -3.09 0.64
N ARG A 31 -0.17 -2.62 1.86
CA ARG A 31 0.82 -2.56 2.95
C ARG A 31 0.09 -2.77 4.26
N ASN A 32 0.79 -3.20 5.33
CA ASN A 32 0.23 -3.22 6.67
C ASN A 32 -0.48 -1.89 6.97
N PRO A 33 -1.80 -1.89 7.23
CA PRO A 33 -2.61 -0.67 7.29
C PRO A 33 -2.17 0.28 8.41
N VAL A 34 -1.59 -0.23 9.49
CA VAL A 34 -1.02 0.58 10.57
C VAL A 34 0.20 1.36 10.07
N THR A 35 1.17 0.67 9.48
CA THR A 35 2.37 1.32 8.95
C THR A 35 2.06 2.25 7.76
N ARG A 36 1.01 1.93 7.00
CA ARG A 36 0.47 2.78 5.92
C ARG A 36 -0.12 4.07 6.48
N ALA A 37 -0.93 4.00 7.53
CA ALA A 37 -1.50 5.17 8.20
C ALA A 37 -0.40 6.09 8.76
N ILE A 38 0.61 5.53 9.43
CA ILE A 38 1.76 6.29 9.96
C ILE A 38 2.53 6.96 8.81
N SER A 39 2.74 6.24 7.69
CA SER A 39 3.40 6.79 6.51
C SER A 39 2.61 7.94 5.87
N ASP A 40 1.28 7.86 5.84
CA ASP A 40 0.39 8.89 5.32
C ASP A 40 0.43 10.16 6.17
N TYR A 41 0.33 9.99 7.48
CA TYR A 41 0.53 11.05 8.47
C TYR A 41 1.90 11.72 8.32
N THR A 42 2.98 10.92 8.22
CA THR A 42 4.35 11.43 8.05
C THR A 42 4.51 12.26 6.79
N GLN A 43 3.86 11.85 5.68
CA GLN A 43 3.84 12.64 4.45
C GLN A 43 3.11 13.96 4.65
N THR A 44 1.96 13.95 5.33
CA THR A 44 1.18 15.16 5.61
C THR A 44 1.96 16.13 6.51
N ARG A 45 2.59 15.62 7.58
CA ARG A 45 3.46 16.39 8.48
C ARG A 45 4.64 17.04 7.76
N SER A 46 5.20 16.38 6.74
CA SER A 46 6.29 16.95 5.93
C SER A 46 5.88 18.14 5.06
N LYS A 47 4.57 18.35 4.86
CA LYS A 47 4.01 19.48 4.08
C LYS A 47 3.34 20.53 4.96
N LYS A 48 2.85 20.14 6.14
CA LYS A 48 2.17 20.99 7.12
C LYS A 48 2.76 20.71 8.49
N LEU A 49 3.54 21.65 9.02
CA LEU A 49 4.24 21.48 10.29
C LEU A 49 3.29 21.51 11.49
N ASP A 50 2.19 22.26 11.39
CA ASP A 50 1.20 22.44 12.45
C ASP A 50 -0.01 21.52 12.24
N ILE A 51 0.21 20.22 12.44
CA ILE A 51 -0.86 19.23 12.49
C ILE A 51 -0.85 18.54 13.86
N PRO A 52 -2.01 18.08 14.38
CA PRO A 52 -2.05 17.34 15.64
C PRO A 52 -1.18 16.07 15.61
N SER A 53 -0.92 15.52 16.78
CA SER A 53 -0.20 14.24 16.89
C SER A 53 -0.94 13.11 16.16
N PHE A 54 -0.21 12.06 15.79
CA PHE A 54 -0.83 10.88 15.17
C PHE A 54 -1.87 10.27 16.12
N GLU A 55 -1.54 10.22 17.40
CA GLU A 55 -2.37 9.73 18.48
C GLU A 55 -3.69 10.53 18.57
N SER A 56 -3.60 11.86 18.57
CA SER A 56 -4.78 12.74 18.63
C SER A 56 -5.71 12.57 17.44
N LEU A 57 -5.18 12.33 16.24
CA LEU A 57 -5.98 12.10 15.03
C LEU A 57 -6.54 10.68 14.93
N THR A 58 -5.94 9.73 15.64
CA THR A 58 -6.32 8.31 15.56
C THR A 58 -7.67 8.03 16.23
N PHE A 59 -8.00 8.76 17.30
CA PHE A 59 -9.18 8.50 18.11
C PHE A 59 -10.21 9.60 17.97
N LYS A 60 -11.47 9.21 17.79
CA LYS A 60 -12.62 10.09 17.97
C LYS A 60 -12.89 10.33 19.46
N ASN A 61 -12.63 9.33 20.30
CA ASN A 61 -12.66 9.43 21.75
C ASN A 61 -11.59 8.50 22.35
N ILE A 62 -10.54 9.10 22.92
CA ILE A 62 -9.40 8.38 23.49
C ILE A 62 -9.82 7.57 24.72
N SER A 63 -10.68 8.11 25.58
CA SER A 63 -11.06 7.50 26.85
C SER A 63 -11.75 6.14 26.71
N VAL A 64 -12.40 5.89 25.57
CA VAL A 64 -13.07 4.61 25.25
C VAL A 64 -12.39 3.85 24.10
N GLY A 65 -11.23 4.33 23.63
CA GLY A 65 -10.48 3.69 22.54
C GLY A 65 -11.19 3.72 21.18
N LEU A 66 -12.12 4.65 20.96
CA LEU A 66 -12.90 4.72 19.71
C LEU A 66 -12.05 5.33 18.58
N ILE A 67 -11.61 4.50 17.64
CA ILE A 67 -10.85 4.90 16.46
C ILE A 67 -11.70 5.79 15.53
N ASP A 68 -11.13 6.91 15.08
CA ASP A 68 -11.77 7.78 14.10
C ASP A 68 -11.63 7.21 12.68
N THR A 69 -12.70 6.52 12.22
CA THR A 69 -12.77 5.97 10.86
C THR A 69 -13.06 7.02 9.79
N THR A 70 -13.36 8.27 10.17
CA THR A 70 -13.55 9.38 9.24
C THR A 70 -12.22 10.01 8.83
N TRP A 71 -11.17 9.83 9.64
CA TRP A 71 -9.83 10.27 9.28
C TRP A 71 -9.31 9.46 8.09
N SER A 72 -8.91 10.16 7.02
CA SER A 72 -8.48 9.52 5.76
C SER A 72 -7.33 8.52 5.95
N ALA A 73 -6.41 8.77 6.89
CA ALA A 73 -5.30 7.86 7.14
C ALA A 73 -5.77 6.53 7.77
N VAL A 74 -6.91 6.51 8.46
CA VAL A 74 -7.51 5.25 8.91
C VAL A 74 -8.35 4.65 7.78
N GLN A 75 -9.18 5.46 7.16
CA GLN A 75 -10.18 5.01 6.20
C GLN A 75 -9.56 4.25 5.01
N ILE A 76 -8.44 4.74 4.45
CA ILE A 76 -7.74 4.10 3.31
C ILE A 76 -7.26 2.68 3.63
N GLY A 77 -6.96 2.38 4.91
CA GLY A 77 -6.50 1.07 5.35
C GLY A 77 -7.59 -0.01 5.37
N LEU A 78 -8.86 0.36 5.17
CA LEU A 78 -9.99 -0.56 5.16
C LEU A 78 -10.13 -1.27 3.80
N TYR A 79 -9.09 -2.01 3.41
CA TYR A 79 -8.95 -2.57 2.05
C TYR A 79 -10.14 -3.43 1.63
N ALA A 80 -10.65 -4.29 2.53
CA ALA A 80 -11.83 -5.12 2.24
C ALA A 80 -13.06 -4.28 1.82
N LYS A 81 -13.32 -3.17 2.53
CA LYS A 81 -14.44 -2.26 2.23
C LYS A 81 -14.29 -1.61 0.86
N HIS A 82 -13.07 -1.22 0.50
CA HIS A 82 -12.83 -0.65 -0.83
C HIS A 82 -12.95 -1.72 -1.90
N LEU A 83 -12.39 -2.91 -1.68
CA LEU A 83 -12.44 -4.02 -2.61
C LEU A 83 -13.87 -4.45 -2.94
N GLU A 84 -14.78 -4.47 -1.96
CA GLU A 84 -16.21 -4.75 -2.22
C GLU A 84 -16.81 -3.86 -3.31
N ARG A 85 -16.42 -2.58 -3.38
CA ARG A 85 -16.89 -1.67 -4.43
C ARG A 85 -16.27 -1.97 -5.79
N TRP A 86 -15.00 -2.40 -5.81
CA TRP A 86 -14.34 -2.77 -7.07
C TRP A 86 -14.90 -4.06 -7.65
N LEU A 87 -15.24 -5.03 -6.79
CA LEU A 87 -15.82 -6.32 -7.20
C LEU A 87 -17.26 -6.22 -7.71
N GLN A 88 -17.92 -5.07 -7.58
CA GLN A 88 -19.20 -4.82 -8.26
C GLN A 88 -19.04 -4.63 -9.78
N PHE A 89 -17.82 -4.32 -10.24
CA PHE A 89 -17.52 -4.01 -11.64
C PHE A 89 -16.50 -4.96 -12.24
N PHE A 90 -15.49 -5.37 -11.48
CA PHE A 90 -14.38 -6.18 -11.98
C PHE A 90 -14.32 -7.54 -11.28
N PRO A 91 -14.18 -8.65 -12.03
CA PRO A 91 -13.94 -9.96 -11.45
C PRO A 91 -12.56 -10.02 -10.77
N MET A 92 -12.40 -10.89 -9.78
CA MET A 92 -11.18 -10.98 -8.95
C MET A 92 -9.91 -11.21 -9.80
N GLU A 93 -10.04 -11.94 -10.89
CA GLU A 93 -8.96 -12.31 -11.81
C GLU A 93 -8.38 -11.10 -12.56
N GLN A 94 -9.11 -9.97 -12.61
CA GLN A 94 -8.63 -8.70 -13.15
C GLN A 94 -7.93 -7.82 -12.10
N LEU A 95 -7.84 -8.26 -10.84
CA LEU A 95 -7.15 -7.54 -9.78
C LEU A 95 -5.94 -8.33 -9.27
N LEU A 96 -4.77 -7.70 -9.33
CA LEU A 96 -3.56 -8.21 -8.66
C LEU A 96 -3.28 -7.42 -7.39
N PHE A 97 -3.10 -8.12 -6.28
CA PHE A 97 -2.65 -7.54 -5.01
C PHE A 97 -1.16 -7.82 -4.78
N VAL A 98 -0.37 -6.75 -4.81
CA VAL A 98 1.09 -6.78 -4.62
C VAL A 98 1.41 -6.44 -3.17
N SER A 99 2.26 -7.24 -2.53
CA SER A 99 2.69 -6.97 -1.15
C SER A 99 3.76 -5.89 -1.16
N GLY A 100 3.47 -4.76 -0.52
CA GLY A 100 4.42 -3.67 -0.33
C GLY A 100 5.61 -4.06 0.54
N GLU A 101 5.41 -4.95 1.53
CA GLU A 101 6.49 -5.52 2.32
C GLU A 101 7.42 -6.38 1.46
N ARG A 102 6.87 -7.30 0.65
CA ARG A 102 7.68 -8.12 -0.26
C ARG A 102 8.31 -7.31 -1.38
N LEU A 103 7.70 -6.21 -1.83
CA LEU A 103 8.31 -5.32 -2.81
C LEU A 103 9.60 -4.65 -2.28
N ILE A 104 9.79 -4.62 -0.96
CA ILE A 104 11.02 -4.16 -0.32
C ILE A 104 12.01 -5.32 -0.13
N THR A 105 11.55 -6.46 0.39
CA THR A 105 12.43 -7.59 0.76
C THR A 105 12.78 -8.51 -0.40
N ASP A 106 11.89 -8.64 -1.38
CA ASP A 106 11.99 -9.50 -2.57
C ASP A 106 11.30 -8.80 -3.78
N PRO A 107 11.88 -7.69 -4.28
CA PRO A 107 11.29 -6.96 -5.40
C PRO A 107 11.24 -7.80 -6.69
N ALA A 108 12.19 -8.70 -6.91
CA ALA A 108 12.21 -9.58 -8.08
C ALA A 108 11.06 -10.58 -8.07
N GLY A 109 10.76 -11.18 -6.91
CA GLY A 109 9.62 -12.07 -6.74
C GLY A 109 8.27 -11.38 -6.98
N GLU A 110 8.05 -10.20 -6.41
CA GLU A 110 6.81 -9.44 -6.68
C GLU A 110 6.72 -8.99 -8.15
N MET A 111 7.83 -8.58 -8.78
CA MET A 111 7.84 -8.24 -10.20
C MET A 111 7.60 -9.45 -11.11
N ALA A 112 7.96 -10.66 -10.70
CA ALA A 112 7.60 -11.87 -11.44
C ALA A 112 6.08 -12.08 -11.46
N ARG A 113 5.40 -11.87 -10.32
CA ARG A 113 3.93 -11.92 -10.23
C ARG A 113 3.27 -10.86 -11.11
N VAL A 114 3.78 -9.62 -11.07
CA VAL A 114 3.28 -8.51 -11.91
C VAL A 114 3.44 -8.82 -13.39
N GLN A 115 4.60 -9.30 -13.83
CA GLN A 115 4.85 -9.65 -15.24
C GLN A 115 3.90 -10.77 -15.70
N ALA A 116 3.74 -11.83 -14.91
CA ALA A 116 2.84 -12.93 -15.22
C ALA A 116 1.37 -12.47 -15.32
N PHE A 117 0.91 -11.67 -14.36
CA PHE A 117 -0.44 -11.12 -14.36
C PHE A 117 -0.72 -10.26 -15.60
N LEU A 118 0.25 -9.46 -16.03
CA LEU A 118 0.13 -8.62 -17.23
C LEU A 118 0.32 -9.39 -18.54
N GLY A 119 0.65 -10.70 -18.51
CA GLY A 119 0.97 -11.48 -19.71
C GLY A 119 2.31 -11.09 -20.35
N LEU A 120 3.23 -10.53 -19.57
CA LEU A 120 4.55 -10.09 -20.02
C LEU A 120 5.59 -11.18 -19.81
N ARG A 121 6.56 -11.26 -20.71
CA ARG A 121 7.75 -12.11 -20.53
C ARG A 121 8.48 -11.70 -19.26
N ARG A 122 8.95 -12.69 -18.48
CA ARG A 122 9.75 -12.45 -17.27
C ARG A 122 11.16 -11.96 -17.64
N VAL A 123 11.33 -10.63 -17.68
CA VAL A 123 12.58 -9.94 -17.99
C VAL A 123 13.18 -9.30 -16.75
N VAL A 124 12.35 -8.68 -15.91
CA VAL A 124 12.79 -8.07 -14.66
C VAL A 124 13.02 -9.17 -13.63
N THR A 125 14.29 -9.34 -13.26
CA THR A 125 14.79 -10.34 -12.31
C THR A 125 15.71 -9.67 -11.28
N GLU A 126 16.30 -10.46 -10.38
CA GLU A 126 17.16 -10.04 -9.27
C GLU A 126 18.31 -9.13 -9.74
N LYS A 127 18.85 -9.36 -10.94
CA LYS A 127 19.95 -8.56 -11.52
C LYS A 127 19.61 -7.07 -11.71
N TYR A 128 18.32 -6.73 -11.79
CA TYR A 128 17.85 -5.35 -11.94
C TYR A 128 17.71 -4.61 -10.61
N PHE A 129 17.99 -5.28 -9.50
CA PHE A 129 17.89 -4.70 -8.16
C PHE A 129 19.25 -4.67 -7.48
N TYR A 130 19.44 -3.63 -6.67
CA TYR A 130 20.60 -3.46 -5.80
C TYR A 130 20.11 -2.90 -4.47
N PHE A 131 20.44 -3.55 -3.35
CA PHE A 131 20.08 -3.02 -2.04
C PHE A 131 21.05 -1.91 -1.63
N ASN A 132 20.52 -0.74 -1.25
CA ASN A 132 21.31 0.36 -0.72
C ASN A 132 21.21 0.39 0.82
N PRO A 133 22.25 -0.04 1.57
CA PRO A 133 22.21 -0.09 3.03
C PRO A 133 21.98 1.26 3.69
N ALA A 134 22.58 2.33 3.14
CA ALA A 134 22.42 3.68 3.68
C ALA A 134 20.98 4.21 3.50
N LYS A 135 20.29 3.78 2.44
CA LYS A 135 18.88 4.12 2.22
C LYS A 135 17.94 3.16 2.97
N GLY A 136 18.34 1.89 3.16
CA GLY A 136 17.50 0.82 3.71
C GLY A 136 16.45 0.27 2.74
N PHE A 137 16.59 0.52 1.43
CA PHE A 137 15.64 0.09 0.40
C PHE A 137 16.36 -0.42 -0.86
N PRO A 138 15.72 -1.34 -1.64
CA PRO A 138 16.21 -1.70 -2.95
C PRO A 138 16.13 -0.51 -3.93
N CYS A 139 17.12 -0.44 -4.81
CA CYS A 139 17.25 0.52 -5.89
C CYS A 139 17.32 -0.23 -7.24
N LEU A 140 17.05 0.47 -8.33
CA LEU A 140 17.13 -0.10 -9.67
C LEU A 140 18.56 -0.05 -10.19
N LYS A 141 19.02 -1.15 -10.78
CA LYS A 141 20.29 -1.24 -11.51
C LYS A 141 19.98 -1.65 -12.95
N ARG A 142 20.71 -1.09 -13.92
CA ARG A 142 20.71 -1.59 -15.29
C ARG A 142 21.94 -2.48 -15.47
N PRO A 143 21.79 -3.80 -15.67
CA PRO A 143 22.94 -4.69 -15.80
C PRO A 143 23.76 -4.41 -17.07
N GLU A 144 23.07 -4.03 -18.14
CA GLU A 144 23.63 -3.88 -19.49
C GLU A 144 24.30 -2.53 -19.72
N VAL A 145 24.00 -1.55 -18.88
CA VAL A 145 24.58 -0.20 -18.95
C VAL A 145 25.33 0.01 -17.65
N ASN A 146 26.63 0.32 -17.72
CA ASN A 146 27.49 0.62 -16.57
C ASN A 146 27.11 1.97 -15.91
N SER A 147 25.83 2.10 -15.57
CA SER A 147 25.16 3.28 -15.04
C SER A 147 25.00 3.12 -13.53
N LYS A 148 25.05 4.26 -12.84
CA LYS A 148 24.83 4.29 -11.39
C LYS A 148 23.42 3.77 -11.06
N PRO A 149 23.26 2.97 -10.00
CA PRO A 149 21.94 2.56 -9.55
C PRO A 149 21.04 3.76 -9.29
N HIS A 150 19.78 3.66 -9.71
CA HIS A 150 18.76 4.65 -9.45
C HIS A 150 17.95 4.29 -8.21
N CYS A 151 18.16 5.05 -7.14
CA CYS A 151 17.36 4.95 -5.92
C CYS A 151 16.19 5.94 -5.95
N LEU A 152 15.07 5.56 -5.35
CA LEU A 152 13.95 6.49 -5.16
C LEU A 152 14.38 7.72 -4.35
N GLY A 153 13.82 8.89 -4.68
CA GLY A 153 14.18 10.16 -4.06
C GLY A 153 13.87 10.26 -2.56
N LYS A 154 14.24 11.40 -1.95
CA LYS A 154 14.10 11.67 -0.50
C LYS A 154 12.65 11.58 0.01
N THR A 155 11.67 11.75 -0.88
CA THR A 155 10.24 11.64 -0.55
C THR A 155 9.74 10.18 -0.44
N LYS A 156 10.62 9.19 -0.64
CA LYS A 156 10.31 7.75 -0.57
C LYS A 156 11.21 7.07 0.47
N GLY A 157 10.58 6.46 1.47
CA GLY A 157 11.25 5.90 2.65
C GLY A 157 11.55 6.96 3.71
N ARG A 158 10.56 7.80 4.08
CA ARG A 158 10.73 8.78 5.17
C ARG A 158 10.83 8.06 6.50
N THR A 159 11.67 8.56 7.40
CA THR A 159 11.67 8.15 8.81
C THR A 159 10.31 8.45 9.43
N HIS A 160 9.70 7.44 10.03
CA HIS A 160 8.44 7.60 10.73
C HIS A 160 8.68 8.17 12.13
N PRO A 161 7.76 9.00 12.67
CA PRO A 161 7.81 9.39 14.07
C PRO A 161 7.63 8.16 14.98
N ASN A 162 8.16 8.24 16.19
CA ASN A 162 7.84 7.25 17.22
C ASN A 162 6.37 7.46 17.65
N ILE A 163 5.57 6.40 17.57
CA ILE A 163 4.14 6.41 17.92
C ILE A 163 3.97 5.61 19.20
N ASN A 164 3.11 6.08 20.10
CA ASN A 164 2.78 5.34 21.32
C ASN A 164 2.39 3.87 20.99
N PRO A 165 3.08 2.87 21.58
CA PRO A 165 2.79 1.45 21.35
C PRO A 165 1.35 1.04 21.60
N GLU A 166 0.66 1.64 22.58
CA GLU A 166 -0.76 1.36 22.86
C GLU A 166 -1.68 1.81 21.72
N VAL A 167 -1.33 2.91 21.06
CA VAL A 167 -2.06 3.41 19.89
C VAL A 167 -1.82 2.51 18.69
N VAL A 168 -0.58 2.05 18.51
CA VAL A 168 -0.24 1.05 17.49
C VAL A 168 -1.02 -0.24 17.71
N GLN A 169 -1.08 -0.72 18.95
CA GLN A 169 -1.82 -1.94 19.30
C GLN A 169 -3.33 -1.75 19.06
N SER A 170 -3.90 -0.63 19.50
CA SER A 170 -5.31 -0.29 19.25
C SER A 170 -5.66 -0.29 17.75
N LEU A 171 -4.78 0.26 16.90
CA LEU A 171 -4.96 0.22 15.45
C LEU A 171 -4.80 -1.20 14.88
N ARG A 172 -3.87 -2.02 15.38
CA ARG A 172 -3.73 -3.42 14.97
C ARG A 172 -5.01 -4.19 15.26
N ASP A 173 -5.55 -4.06 16.47
CA ASP A 173 -6.78 -4.73 16.90
C ASP A 173 -7.99 -4.25 16.09
N PHE A 174 -8.06 -2.95 15.82
CA PHE A 174 -9.07 -2.37 14.93
C PHE A 174 -9.01 -2.96 13.51
N TYR A 175 -7.82 -3.05 12.89
CA TYR A 175 -7.69 -3.55 11.52
C TYR A 175 -7.81 -5.07 11.39
N LYS A 176 -7.50 -5.83 12.44
CA LYS A 176 -7.46 -7.30 12.43
C LYS A 176 -8.68 -7.98 11.76
N PRO A 177 -9.94 -7.65 12.11
CA PRO A 177 -11.10 -8.25 11.43
C PRO A 177 -11.17 -7.88 9.94
N PHE A 178 -10.82 -6.65 9.57
CA PHE A 178 -10.82 -6.20 8.18
C PHE A 178 -9.70 -6.84 7.36
N ASN A 179 -8.52 -7.03 7.94
CA ASN A 179 -7.39 -7.73 7.34
C ASN A 179 -7.77 -9.19 7.05
N ARG A 180 -8.35 -9.90 8.04
CA ARG A 180 -8.82 -11.29 7.85
C ARG A 180 -9.85 -11.40 6.73
N LYS A 181 -10.80 -10.46 6.67
CA LYS A 181 -11.77 -10.39 5.56
C LYS A 181 -11.06 -10.18 4.22
N PHE A 182 -10.11 -9.25 4.16
CA PHE A 182 -9.33 -8.97 2.95
C PHE A 182 -8.51 -10.18 2.48
N TYR A 183 -7.90 -10.93 3.41
CA TYR A 183 -7.15 -12.15 3.06
C TYR A 183 -8.07 -13.21 2.48
N LYS A 184 -9.25 -13.40 3.09
CA LYS A 184 -10.27 -14.32 2.56
C LYS A 184 -10.74 -13.91 1.17
N MET A 185 -10.96 -12.61 0.94
CA MET A 185 -11.40 -12.09 -0.36
C MET A 185 -10.34 -12.30 -1.45
N THR A 186 -9.07 -12.04 -1.13
CA THR A 186 -7.96 -12.09 -2.11
C THR A 186 -7.35 -13.48 -2.25
N GLY A 187 -7.67 -14.43 -1.36
CA GLY A 187 -7.01 -15.73 -1.29
C GLY A 187 -5.54 -15.65 -0.87
N GLN A 188 -5.10 -14.51 -0.31
CA GLN A 188 -3.70 -14.26 0.06
C GLN A 188 -3.61 -13.69 1.48
N ASP A 189 -2.79 -14.32 2.34
CA ASP A 189 -2.38 -13.73 3.62
C ASP A 189 -1.15 -12.82 3.40
N PHE A 190 -1.23 -11.59 3.89
CA PHE A 190 -0.15 -10.59 3.79
C PHE A 190 0.69 -10.47 5.07
N GLY A 191 0.39 -11.23 6.13
CA GLY A 191 1.21 -11.32 7.34
C GLY A 191 1.16 -10.09 8.25
N TRP A 192 0.07 -9.31 8.21
CA TRP A 192 -0.07 -8.10 9.04
C TRP A 192 -0.68 -8.32 10.42
N ASN A 193 -1.18 -9.53 10.72
CA ASN A 193 -1.88 -9.88 11.96
C ASN A 193 -1.06 -10.79 12.85
#